data_AF-A0A938MS59-F1
#
_entry.id   AF-A0A938MS59-F1
#
_cell.length_a   1.000
_cell.length_b   1.000
_cell.length_c   1.000
_cell.angle_alpha   90.00
_cell.angle_beta   90.00
_cell.angle_gamma   90.00
#
_symmetry.space_group_name_H-M   'P 1'
#
loop_
_entity.id
_entity.type
_entity.pdbx_description
1 polymer ?
#
loop_
_entity_poly.entity_id
_entity_poly.type
_entity_poly.pdbx_seq_one_letter_code
_entity_poly.pdbx_strand_id
1 'polypeptide(L)'
;MDERVLRFRVGVVVVAAAVITGILIAVLGAWPNPFKSRYTLQIRFPEAPGVTIDTPVRKNGIQIGHVTGVELVDKGVLLTLRIDAEFKLLKSEICQIGTGSLITGDSVLEFVQTEDVSPELRQDNDYTTDGRVAKSPFQSLANVDIESTINSIRDAGDEFKRLASKVNSLLDENGQTITNVLGNVETTLTTFNDTMVDLRSTLNAVASPRNQENLRQSLEAMPQIAGAAQDTLVQMNQTLAAFKEVANEAQTILVNVAELAEAMRGEEGQEVLQSIADTLTNVQRLSANLARMSDSIDSKEGTVGLLIHDRELYDRVNRTLQEFEKATQKIPAILADVRIITDKLARDPGQVGVRSLLDRRPPGSGQKFPIYQNSAAPEYPSNTERQMR
;
A
#
# COMPACT_ATOMS: atom_id res chain seq x y z
N MET A 1 -54.52 28.17 83.24
CA MET A 1 -54.80 27.94 81.80
C MET A 1 -55.66 26.71 81.69
N ASP A 2 -56.89 26.84 81.16
CA ASP A 2 -57.89 25.78 81.15
C ASP A 2 -57.45 24.56 80.34
N GLU A 3 -57.47 23.37 80.95
CA GLU A 3 -57.21 22.08 80.29
C GLU A 3 -58.09 21.86 79.05
N ARG A 4 -59.29 22.45 79.04
CA ARG A 4 -60.21 22.39 77.89
C ARG A 4 -59.65 23.07 76.65
N VAL A 5 -58.93 24.18 76.82
CA VAL A 5 -58.29 24.92 75.72
C VAL A 5 -57.12 24.13 75.15
N LEU A 6 -56.36 23.42 76.00
CA LEU A 6 -55.27 22.55 75.56
C LEU A 6 -55.80 21.37 74.73
N ARG A 7 -56.83 20.66 75.22
CA ARG A 7 -57.44 19.52 74.53
C ARG A 7 -58.03 19.91 73.17
N PHE A 8 -58.66 21.09 73.07
CA PHE A 8 -59.17 21.61 71.80
C PHE A 8 -58.05 21.92 70.79
N ARG A 9 -56.98 22.59 71.24
CA ARG A 9 -55.83 22.91 70.38
C ARG A 9 -55.14 21.64 69.85
N VAL A 10 -54.98 20.63 70.69
CA VAL A 10 -54.43 19.33 70.26
C VAL A 10 -55.33 18.66 69.23
N GLY A 11 -56.66 18.67 69.43
CA GLY A 11 -57.61 18.13 68.46
C GLY A 11 -57.53 18.80 67.09
N VAL A 12 -57.42 20.13 67.05
CA VAL A 12 -57.27 20.90 65.79
C VAL A 12 -55.96 20.55 65.07
N VAL A 13 -54.85 20.39 65.79
CA VAL A 13 -53.57 20.02 65.19
C VAL A 13 -53.61 18.62 64.58
N VAL A 14 -54.27 17.65 65.25
CA VAL A 14 -54.41 16.29 64.72
C VAL A 14 -55.25 16.27 63.44
N VAL A 15 -56.35 17.02 63.41
CA VAL A 15 -57.19 17.13 62.20
C VAL A 15 -56.45 17.83 61.07
N ALA A 16 -55.74 18.93 61.36
CA ALA A 16 -54.93 19.63 60.38
C ALA A 16 -53.83 18.72 59.81
N ALA A 17 -53.14 17.95 60.66
CA ALA A 17 -52.14 16.97 60.23
C ALA A 17 -52.75 15.87 59.36
N ALA A 18 -53.95 15.37 59.69
CA ALA A 18 -54.65 14.37 58.88
C ALA A 18 -55.05 14.92 57.51
N VAL A 19 -55.53 16.17 57.44
CA VAL A 19 -55.88 16.84 56.19
C VAL A 19 -54.62 17.08 55.33
N ILE A 20 -53.54 17.59 55.92
CA ILE A 20 -52.27 17.78 55.23
C ILE A 20 -51.73 16.44 54.71
N THR A 21 -51.84 15.37 55.50
CA THR A 21 -51.43 14.02 55.10
C THR A 21 -52.28 13.53 53.92
N GLY A 22 -53.60 13.72 53.95
CA GLY A 22 -54.48 13.37 52.83
C GLY A 22 -54.16 14.15 51.55
N ILE A 23 -53.86 15.45 51.67
CA ILE A 23 -53.43 16.29 50.54
C ILE A 23 -52.08 15.82 50.01
N LEU A 24 -51.11 15.51 50.88
CA LEU A 24 -49.80 15.01 50.47
C LEU A 24 -49.92 13.67 49.73
N ILE A 25 -50.76 12.73 50.20
CA ILE A 25 -51.01 11.46 49.50
C ILE A 25 -51.60 11.70 48.10
N ALA A 26 -52.52 12.66 47.98
CA ALA A 26 -53.12 13.03 46.69
C ALA A 26 -52.12 13.71 45.74
N VAL A 27 -51.29 14.64 46.24
CA VAL A 27 -50.30 15.39 45.44
C VAL A 27 -49.09 14.52 45.08
N LEU A 28 -48.66 13.61 45.96
CA LEU A 28 -47.61 12.62 45.67
C LEU A 28 -48.07 11.57 44.64
N GLY A 29 -49.33 11.64 44.19
CA GLY A 29 -49.81 10.81 43.07
C GLY A 29 -49.89 9.33 43.40
N ALA A 30 -49.93 8.97 44.69
CA ALA A 30 -50.06 7.59 45.15
C ALA A 30 -51.45 6.99 44.88
N TRP A 31 -52.40 7.79 44.36
CA TRP A 31 -53.63 7.27 43.77
C TRP A 31 -53.37 6.86 42.32
N PRO A 32 -53.49 5.57 41.96
CA PRO A 32 -53.46 5.15 40.57
C PRO A 32 -54.61 5.83 39.84
N ASN A 33 -54.31 6.85 39.04
CA ASN A 33 -55.30 7.66 38.34
C ASN A 33 -56.10 6.73 37.39
N PRO A 34 -57.37 6.40 37.69
CA PRO A 34 -58.13 5.41 36.93
C PRO A 34 -58.65 5.97 35.60
N PHE A 35 -58.46 7.26 35.35
CA PHE A 35 -58.99 7.98 34.20
C PHE A 35 -58.10 7.99 32.96
N LYS A 36 -56.88 7.44 33.02
CA LYS A 36 -56.09 7.20 31.80
C LYS A 36 -56.47 5.84 31.24
N SER A 37 -57.20 5.84 30.12
CA SER A 37 -57.43 4.62 29.34
C SER A 37 -56.10 3.99 28.98
N ARG A 38 -55.93 2.72 29.33
CA ARG A 38 -54.73 1.93 29.08
C ARG A 38 -55.16 0.59 28.51
N TYR A 39 -54.30 0.00 27.71
CA TYR A 39 -54.48 -1.35 27.21
C TYR A 39 -53.26 -2.20 27.56
N THR A 40 -53.48 -3.50 27.64
CA THR A 40 -52.50 -4.49 28.04
C THR A 40 -52.07 -5.28 26.81
N LEU A 41 -50.77 -5.53 26.67
CA LEU A 41 -50.22 -6.42 25.65
C LEU A 41 -49.43 -7.54 26.30
N GLN A 42 -49.55 -8.75 25.76
CA GLN A 42 -48.78 -9.91 26.21
C GLN A 42 -47.83 -10.34 25.10
N ILE A 43 -46.53 -10.28 25.38
CA ILE A 43 -45.50 -10.58 24.38
C ILE A 43 -44.57 -11.65 24.94
N ARG A 44 -44.39 -12.74 24.20
CA ARG A 44 -43.41 -13.78 24.51
C ARG A 44 -42.06 -13.43 23.90
N PHE A 45 -41.01 -13.50 24.72
CA PHE A 45 -39.61 -13.34 24.33
C PHE A 45 -38.84 -14.64 24.58
N PRO A 46 -37.78 -14.93 23.80
CA PRO A 46 -36.91 -16.07 24.06
C PRO A 46 -36.12 -15.91 25.38
N GLU A 47 -35.71 -14.68 25.68
CA GLU A 47 -35.01 -14.29 26.90
C GLU A 47 -35.39 -12.84 27.26
N ALA A 48 -35.26 -12.47 28.55
CA ALA A 48 -35.58 -11.12 29.02
C ALA A 48 -34.48 -10.59 29.98
N PRO A 49 -33.24 -10.42 29.49
CA PRO A 49 -32.12 -9.98 30.33
C PRO A 49 -32.42 -8.59 30.90
N GLY A 50 -32.31 -8.43 32.22
CA GLY A 50 -32.43 -7.14 32.90
C GLY A 50 -33.83 -6.51 32.92
N VAL A 51 -34.86 -7.20 32.42
CA VAL A 51 -36.24 -6.71 32.45
C VAL A 51 -36.89 -7.00 33.80
N THR A 52 -37.36 -5.95 34.46
CA THR A 52 -38.09 -6.01 35.72
C THR A 52 -39.48 -5.38 35.60
N ILE A 53 -40.31 -5.55 36.63
CA ILE A 53 -41.55 -4.76 36.77
C ILE A 53 -41.18 -3.27 36.77
N ASP A 54 -41.95 -2.46 36.06
CA ASP A 54 -41.75 -1.03 35.82
C ASP A 54 -40.71 -0.67 34.75
N THR A 55 -40.13 -1.67 34.06
CA THR A 55 -39.24 -1.40 32.91
C THR A 55 -39.96 -0.53 31.87
N PRO A 56 -39.36 0.58 31.41
CA PRO A 56 -40.00 1.50 30.48
C PRO A 56 -40.21 0.85 29.11
N VAL A 57 -41.38 1.11 28.53
CA VAL A 57 -41.74 0.73 27.16
C VAL A 57 -41.75 2.00 26.31
N ARG A 58 -41.00 2.01 25.22
CA ARG A 58 -40.80 3.15 24.33
C ARG A 58 -41.23 2.85 22.90
N LYS A 59 -41.54 3.90 22.17
CA LYS A 59 -41.72 3.92 20.72
C LYS A 59 -41.02 5.15 20.17
N ASN A 60 -40.09 4.95 19.24
CA ASN A 60 -39.27 6.03 18.66
C ASN A 60 -38.64 6.94 19.74
N GLY A 61 -38.11 6.34 20.81
CA GLY A 61 -37.51 7.07 21.93
C GLY A 61 -38.48 7.71 22.95
N ILE A 62 -39.80 7.73 22.70
CA ILE A 62 -40.81 8.26 23.62
C ILE A 62 -41.35 7.15 24.51
N GLN A 63 -41.45 7.37 25.81
CA GLN A 63 -42.04 6.41 26.75
C GLN A 63 -43.57 6.40 26.63
N ILE A 64 -44.11 5.22 26.34
CA ILE A 64 -45.54 4.99 26.06
C ILE A 64 -46.21 4.05 27.08
N GLY A 65 -45.42 3.38 27.92
CA GLY A 65 -45.92 2.35 28.83
C GLY A 65 -44.82 1.79 29.73
N HIS A 66 -45.19 0.77 30.51
CA HIS A 66 -44.30 0.08 31.44
C HIS A 66 -44.63 -1.42 31.47
N VAL A 67 -43.64 -2.24 31.83
CA VAL A 67 -43.84 -3.67 32.10
C VAL A 67 -44.57 -3.83 33.43
N THR A 68 -45.69 -4.54 33.44
CA THR A 68 -46.49 -4.82 34.65
C THR A 68 -46.37 -6.25 35.13
N GLY A 69 -45.91 -7.18 34.29
CA GLY A 69 -45.75 -8.59 34.65
C GLY A 69 -44.62 -9.25 33.87
N VAL A 70 -43.91 -10.16 34.55
CA VAL A 70 -42.82 -10.97 34.01
C VAL A 70 -43.04 -12.41 34.48
N GLU A 71 -43.37 -13.31 33.56
CA GLU A 71 -43.66 -14.71 33.87
C GLU A 71 -42.77 -15.65 33.05
N LEU A 72 -42.09 -16.57 33.73
CA LEU A 72 -41.31 -17.61 33.05
C LEU A 72 -42.25 -18.68 32.49
N VAL A 73 -42.12 -19.01 31.21
CA VAL A 73 -42.90 -20.05 30.52
C VAL A 73 -41.97 -21.09 29.92
N ASP A 74 -42.49 -22.28 29.55
CA ASP A 74 -41.67 -23.43 29.09
C ASP A 74 -40.66 -23.10 27.97
N LYS A 75 -40.95 -22.08 27.15
CA LYS A 75 -40.09 -21.61 26.06
C LYS A 75 -39.95 -20.08 26.07
N GLY A 76 -39.32 -19.56 27.12
CA GLY A 76 -38.92 -18.16 27.25
C GLY A 76 -39.65 -17.41 28.36
N VAL A 77 -39.88 -16.11 28.17
CA VAL A 77 -40.50 -15.22 29.16
C VAL A 77 -41.70 -14.53 28.54
N LEU A 78 -42.84 -14.57 29.23
CA LEU A 78 -44.03 -13.81 28.89
C LEU A 78 -44.00 -12.46 29.63
N LEU A 79 -43.94 -11.38 28.86
CA LEU A 79 -44.00 -10.02 29.39
C LEU A 79 -45.40 -9.46 29.20
N THR A 80 -45.96 -8.92 30.29
CA THR A 80 -47.21 -8.15 30.26
C THR A 80 -46.89 -6.68 30.28
N LEU A 81 -47.24 -5.98 29.22
CA LEU A 81 -47.00 -4.55 29.01
C LEU A 81 -48.29 -3.79 29.22
N ARG A 82 -48.21 -2.63 29.86
CA ARG A 82 -49.34 -1.72 29.98
C ARG A 82 -49.01 -0.40 29.31
N ILE A 83 -49.82 -0.03 28.34
CA ILE A 83 -49.56 1.07 27.40
C ILE A 83 -50.69 2.08 27.51
N ASP A 84 -50.33 3.36 27.49
CA ASP A 84 -51.31 4.45 27.52
C ASP A 84 -52.07 4.50 26.18
N ALA A 85 -53.41 4.52 26.22
CA ALA A 85 -54.27 4.39 25.04
C ALA A 85 -54.19 5.56 24.05
N GLU A 86 -53.52 6.65 24.43
CA GLU A 86 -53.15 7.74 23.51
C GLU A 86 -52.17 7.26 22.42
N PHE A 87 -51.37 6.23 22.71
CA PHE A 87 -50.41 5.63 21.78
C PHE A 87 -51.00 4.39 21.11
N LYS A 88 -51.33 4.53 19.83
CA LYS A 88 -51.78 3.41 18.99
C LYS A 88 -50.58 2.64 18.44
N LEU A 89 -50.52 1.35 18.73
CA LEU A 89 -49.51 0.44 18.19
C LEU A 89 -50.08 -0.37 17.03
N LEU A 90 -49.25 -0.59 16.01
CA LEU A 90 -49.58 -1.41 14.85
C LEU A 90 -49.14 -2.86 15.11
N LYS A 91 -49.81 -3.83 14.48
CA LYS A 91 -49.39 -5.24 14.51
C LYS A 91 -48.07 -5.48 13.77
N SER A 92 -47.75 -4.61 12.81
CA SER A 92 -46.48 -4.58 12.08
C SER A 92 -45.30 -4.05 12.92
N GLU A 93 -45.55 -3.55 14.14
CA GLU A 93 -44.50 -3.10 15.04
C GLU A 93 -44.03 -4.27 15.92
N ILE A 94 -42.73 -4.57 15.89
CA ILE A 94 -42.14 -5.60 16.73
C ILE A 94 -41.58 -4.95 18.00
N CYS A 95 -41.81 -5.59 19.14
CA CYS A 95 -41.18 -5.19 20.40
C CYS A 95 -39.81 -5.85 20.52
N GLN A 96 -38.78 -5.04 20.78
CA GLN A 96 -37.42 -5.49 21.06
C GLN A 96 -36.97 -5.06 22.46
N ILE A 97 -36.28 -5.94 23.18
CA ILE A 97 -35.58 -5.59 24.42
C ILE A 97 -34.22 -5.02 24.04
N GLY A 98 -33.95 -3.79 24.43
CA GLY A 98 -32.67 -3.10 24.24
C GLY A 98 -32.08 -2.57 25.54
N THR A 99 -30.94 -1.91 25.44
CA THR A 99 -30.26 -1.27 26.57
C THR A 99 -30.66 0.21 26.62
N GLY A 100 -31.31 0.64 27.70
CA GLY A 100 -31.80 2.01 27.87
C GLY A 100 -30.71 3.02 28.23
N SER A 101 -29.64 2.55 28.89
CA SER A 101 -28.50 3.36 29.30
C SER A 101 -27.22 2.52 29.25
N LEU A 102 -26.19 3.04 28.58
CA LEU A 102 -24.89 2.37 28.43
C LEU A 102 -24.13 2.26 29.76
N ILE A 103 -24.44 3.12 30.74
CA ILE A 103 -23.70 3.20 32.01
C ILE A 103 -24.31 2.27 33.06
N THR A 104 -25.64 2.23 33.15
CA THR A 104 -26.35 1.44 34.17
C THR A 104 -26.74 0.06 33.68
N GLY A 105 -26.80 -0.16 32.37
CA GLY A 105 -27.20 -1.44 31.78
C GLY A 105 -28.70 -1.74 31.93
N ASP A 106 -29.50 -0.72 32.27
CA ASP A 106 -30.95 -0.88 32.44
C ASP A 106 -31.59 -1.32 31.12
N SER A 107 -32.58 -2.20 31.22
CA SER A 107 -33.32 -2.66 30.07
C SER A 107 -34.41 -1.67 29.68
N VAL A 108 -34.72 -1.63 28.39
CA VAL A 108 -35.85 -0.88 27.85
C VAL A 108 -36.52 -1.72 26.79
N LEU A 109 -37.85 -1.68 26.73
CA LEU A 109 -38.59 -2.27 25.63
C LEU A 109 -38.84 -1.20 24.59
N GLU A 110 -38.58 -1.49 23.33
CA GLU A 110 -38.79 -0.55 22.22
C GLU A 110 -39.62 -1.18 21.12
N PHE A 111 -40.65 -0.48 20.65
CA PHE A 111 -41.39 -0.84 19.46
C PHE A 111 -40.76 -0.21 18.22
N VAL A 112 -40.36 -1.06 17.28
CA VAL A 112 -39.79 -0.67 15.98
C VAL A 112 -40.69 -1.13 14.84
N GLN A 113 -40.77 -0.32 13.79
CA GLN A 113 -41.51 -0.69 12.58
C GLN A 113 -40.74 -1.73 11.78
N THR A 114 -41.47 -2.69 11.23
CA THR A 114 -40.92 -3.67 10.27
C THR A 114 -41.18 -3.22 8.83
N GLU A 115 -40.46 -3.82 7.88
CA GLU A 115 -40.63 -3.53 6.44
C GLU A 115 -42.03 -3.91 5.91
N ASP A 116 -42.75 -4.81 6.61
CA ASP A 116 -44.11 -5.22 6.27
C ASP A 116 -45.15 -4.31 6.95
N VAL A 117 -45.62 -3.30 6.23
CA VAL A 117 -46.53 -2.28 6.78
C VAL A 117 -47.98 -2.78 6.71
N SER A 118 -48.39 -3.57 7.71
CA SER A 118 -49.81 -3.81 7.97
C SER A 118 -50.41 -2.65 8.79
N PRO A 119 -51.53 -2.03 8.35
CA PRO A 119 -52.19 -0.94 9.07
C PRO A 119 -53.07 -1.43 10.24
N GLU A 120 -53.09 -2.73 10.54
CA GLU A 120 -53.87 -3.27 11.65
C GLU A 120 -53.36 -2.78 13.01
N LEU A 121 -54.28 -2.28 13.84
CA LEU A 121 -53.99 -1.85 15.20
C LEU A 121 -53.99 -3.04 16.17
N ARG A 122 -53.08 -3.00 17.16
CA ARG A 122 -53.13 -3.90 18.31
C ARG A 122 -54.32 -3.56 19.20
N GLN A 123 -54.90 -4.59 19.81
CA GLN A 123 -56.06 -4.48 20.69
C GLN A 123 -55.68 -4.73 22.15
N ASP A 124 -56.59 -4.43 23.06
CA ASP A 124 -56.41 -4.76 24.47
C ASP A 124 -56.36 -6.28 24.68
N ASN A 125 -55.40 -6.73 25.48
CA ASN A 125 -55.03 -8.12 25.72
C ASN A 125 -54.56 -8.90 24.47
N ASP A 126 -54.03 -8.19 23.46
CA ASP A 126 -53.42 -8.85 22.30
C ASP A 126 -52.17 -9.65 22.72
N TYR A 127 -52.01 -10.82 22.10
CA TYR A 127 -50.98 -11.80 22.42
C TYR A 127 -50.08 -12.02 21.20
N THR A 128 -48.77 -11.85 21.37
CA THR A 128 -47.81 -12.05 20.29
C THR A 128 -46.54 -12.77 20.75
N THR A 129 -45.88 -13.44 19.82
CA THR A 129 -44.66 -14.23 20.05
C THR A 129 -43.47 -13.71 19.24
N ASP A 130 -43.58 -12.50 18.72
CA ASP A 130 -42.58 -11.84 17.89
C ASP A 130 -41.55 -11.03 18.69
N GLY A 131 -41.54 -11.15 20.02
CA GLY A 131 -40.59 -10.45 20.88
C GLY A 131 -39.13 -10.81 20.57
N ARG A 132 -38.30 -9.80 20.34
CA ARG A 132 -36.86 -9.97 20.04
C ARG A 132 -35.99 -9.35 21.12
N VAL A 133 -34.74 -9.81 21.20
CA VAL A 133 -33.72 -9.18 22.04
C VAL A 133 -32.68 -8.57 21.13
N ALA A 134 -32.50 -7.26 21.24
CA ALA A 134 -31.46 -6.55 20.50
C ALA A 134 -30.10 -6.97 21.04
N LYS A 135 -29.14 -7.24 20.14
CA LYS A 135 -27.76 -7.50 20.56
C LYS A 135 -27.24 -6.27 21.28
N SER A 136 -26.78 -6.46 22.52
CA SER A 136 -26.14 -5.37 23.25
C SER A 136 -24.91 -4.89 22.47
N PRO A 137 -24.72 -3.57 22.28
CA PRO A 137 -23.53 -3.03 21.64
C PRO A 137 -22.23 -3.50 22.32
N PHE A 138 -22.28 -3.74 23.63
CA PHE A 138 -21.16 -4.28 24.39
C PHE A 138 -20.82 -5.71 24.02
N GLN A 139 -21.82 -6.53 23.68
CA GLN A 139 -21.61 -7.93 23.29
C GLN A 139 -20.98 -8.02 21.89
N SER A 140 -21.24 -7.03 21.02
CA SER A 140 -20.54 -6.88 19.75
C SER A 140 -19.07 -6.50 19.93
N LEU A 141 -18.72 -5.72 20.96
CA LEU A 141 -17.34 -5.36 21.28
C LEU A 141 -16.60 -6.46 22.07
N ALA A 142 -17.29 -7.13 22.99
CA ALA A 142 -16.74 -8.23 23.78
C ALA A 142 -16.44 -9.49 22.96
N ASN A 143 -17.09 -9.64 21.80
CA ASN A 143 -16.85 -10.72 20.86
C ASN A 143 -15.76 -10.40 19.82
N VAL A 144 -15.07 -9.25 19.94
CA VAL A 144 -13.88 -9.01 19.13
C VAL A 144 -12.79 -9.96 19.62
N ASP A 145 -12.53 -10.99 18.83
CA ASP A 145 -11.45 -11.94 19.09
C ASP A 145 -10.11 -11.25 18.82
N ILE A 146 -9.52 -10.73 19.89
CA ILE A 146 -8.22 -10.05 19.87
C ILE A 146 -7.14 -11.02 19.35
N GLU A 147 -7.23 -12.31 19.66
CA GLU A 147 -6.26 -13.31 19.17
C GLU A 147 -6.36 -13.46 17.65
N SER A 148 -7.58 -13.62 17.10
CA SER A 148 -7.78 -13.67 15.65
C SER A 148 -7.33 -12.38 14.96
N THR A 149 -7.52 -11.23 15.61
CA THR A 149 -7.12 -9.93 15.04
C THR A 149 -5.60 -9.78 15.03
N ILE A 150 -4.91 -10.14 16.11
CA ILE A 150 -3.44 -10.16 16.18
C ILE A 150 -2.87 -11.11 15.13
N ASN A 151 -3.45 -12.31 14.98
CA ASN A 151 -3.01 -13.28 13.98
C ASN A 151 -3.15 -12.72 12.56
N SER A 152 -4.26 -12.04 12.25
CA SER A 152 -4.47 -11.41 10.94
C SER A 152 -3.45 -10.30 10.65
N ILE A 153 -3.09 -9.51 11.67
CA ILE A 153 -2.05 -8.47 11.56
C ILE A 153 -0.68 -9.11 11.35
N ARG A 154 -0.39 -10.21 12.04
CA ARG A 154 0.86 -10.96 11.88
C ARG A 154 0.97 -11.58 10.48
N ASP A 155 -0.10 -12.17 9.97
CA ASP A 155 -0.16 -12.73 8.62
C ASP A 155 0.09 -11.64 7.57
N ALA A 156 -0.53 -10.47 7.75
CA ALA A 156 -0.25 -9.31 6.90
C ALA A 156 1.23 -8.89 6.99
N GLY A 157 1.79 -8.83 8.20
CA GLY A 157 3.22 -8.56 8.42
C GLY A 157 4.14 -9.56 7.72
N ASP A 158 3.80 -10.85 7.73
CA ASP A 158 4.57 -11.88 7.04
C ASP A 158 4.51 -11.72 5.50
N GLU A 159 3.37 -11.33 4.93
CA GLU A 159 3.25 -11.02 3.51
C GLU A 159 4.06 -9.77 3.13
N PHE A 160 3.99 -8.71 3.94
CA PHE A 160 4.85 -7.54 3.76
C PHE A 160 6.33 -7.90 3.87
N LYS A 161 6.70 -8.85 4.74
CA LYS A 161 8.09 -9.27 4.94
C LYS A 161 8.61 -9.99 3.71
N ARG A 162 7.79 -10.86 3.12
CA ARG A 162 8.09 -11.52 1.85
C ARG A 162 8.27 -10.48 0.74
N LEU A 163 7.36 -9.52 0.63
CA LEU A 163 7.48 -8.44 -0.36
C LEU A 163 8.79 -7.65 -0.17
N ALA A 164 9.06 -7.16 1.04
CA ALA A 164 10.26 -6.42 1.37
C ALA A 164 11.53 -7.22 1.04
N SER A 165 11.56 -8.51 1.41
CA SER A 165 12.70 -9.39 1.09
C SER A 165 12.92 -9.57 -0.41
N LYS A 166 11.84 -9.68 -1.21
CA LYS A 166 11.93 -9.82 -2.68
C LYS A 166 12.42 -8.54 -3.33
N VAL A 167 11.95 -7.38 -2.87
CA VAL A 167 12.43 -6.09 -3.36
C VAL A 167 13.90 -5.90 -2.98
N ASN A 168 14.26 -6.21 -1.74
CA ASN A 168 15.64 -6.09 -1.26
C ASN A 168 16.58 -7.06 -2.00
N SER A 169 16.18 -8.31 -2.24
CA SER A 169 16.99 -9.27 -2.99
C SER A 169 17.23 -8.82 -4.44
N LEU A 170 16.21 -8.26 -5.10
CA LEU A 170 16.37 -7.71 -6.44
C LEU A 170 17.33 -6.52 -6.47
N LEU A 171 17.30 -5.68 -5.44
CA LEU A 171 18.21 -4.55 -5.28
C LEU A 171 19.64 -4.97 -4.93
N ASP A 172 19.82 -5.98 -4.10
CA ASP A 172 21.15 -6.44 -3.70
C ASP A 172 21.84 -7.22 -4.84
N GLU A 173 21.15 -8.20 -5.42
CA GLU A 173 21.72 -9.06 -6.48
C GLU A 173 22.00 -8.26 -7.76
N ASN A 174 21.05 -7.42 -8.19
CA ASN A 174 21.21 -6.64 -9.41
C ASN A 174 21.87 -5.29 -9.17
N GLY A 175 21.82 -4.73 -7.96
CA GLY A 175 22.37 -3.41 -7.67
C GLY A 175 23.87 -3.32 -7.88
N GLN A 176 24.63 -4.36 -7.51
CA GLN A 176 26.07 -4.38 -7.77
C GLN A 176 26.37 -4.44 -9.27
N THR A 177 25.66 -5.29 -10.01
CA THR A 177 25.78 -5.41 -11.47
C THR A 177 25.44 -4.10 -12.15
N ILE A 178 24.31 -3.49 -11.78
CA ILE A 178 23.86 -2.21 -12.33
C ILE A 178 24.86 -1.10 -12.00
N THR A 179 25.38 -1.03 -10.77
CA THR A 179 26.40 -0.04 -10.36
C THR A 179 27.68 -0.19 -11.18
N ASN A 180 28.13 -1.41 -11.43
CA ASN A 180 29.31 -1.67 -12.26
C ASN A 180 29.07 -1.26 -13.72
N VAL A 181 27.90 -1.60 -14.28
CA VAL A 181 27.51 -1.20 -15.64
C VAL A 181 27.43 0.33 -15.75
N LEU A 182 26.82 1.00 -14.77
CA LEU A 182 26.77 2.47 -14.70
C LEU A 182 28.16 3.09 -14.77
N GLY A 183 29.09 2.63 -13.91
CA GLY A 183 30.46 3.15 -13.89
C GLY A 183 31.22 2.89 -15.19
N ASN A 184 31.02 1.72 -15.81
CA ASN A 184 31.64 1.39 -17.10
C ASN A 184 31.09 2.26 -18.23
N VAL A 185 29.77 2.51 -18.26
CA VAL A 185 29.15 3.37 -19.28
C VAL A 185 29.60 4.82 -19.08
N GLU A 186 29.65 5.32 -17.84
CA GLU A 186 30.16 6.67 -17.53
C GLU A 186 31.62 6.85 -18.00
N THR A 187 32.49 5.87 -17.72
CA THR A 187 33.89 5.87 -18.17
C THR A 187 33.98 5.84 -19.69
N THR A 188 33.14 5.03 -20.34
CA THR A 188 33.08 4.91 -21.80
C THR A 188 32.63 6.22 -22.45
N LEU A 189 31.60 6.88 -21.91
CA LEU A 189 31.11 8.16 -22.40
C LEU A 189 32.15 9.27 -22.26
N THR A 190 32.89 9.26 -21.15
CA THR A 190 34.00 10.21 -20.93
C THR A 190 35.10 10.00 -21.96
N THR A 191 35.56 8.75 -22.11
CA THR A 191 36.60 8.38 -23.09
C THR A 191 36.17 8.71 -24.52
N PHE A 192 34.90 8.49 -24.83
CA PHE A 192 34.32 8.84 -26.12
C PHE A 192 34.31 10.34 -26.37
N ASN A 193 33.83 11.14 -25.42
CA ASN A 193 33.84 12.59 -25.51
C ASN A 193 35.25 13.13 -25.73
N ASP A 194 36.25 12.62 -25.00
CA ASP A 194 37.65 12.98 -25.16
C ASP A 194 38.17 12.64 -26.57
N THR A 195 37.89 11.41 -27.03
CA THR A 195 38.27 10.94 -28.38
C THR A 195 37.64 11.81 -29.48
N MET A 196 36.40 12.26 -29.28
CA MET A 196 35.69 13.11 -30.24
C MET A 196 36.28 14.53 -30.30
N VAL A 197 36.71 15.06 -29.16
CA VAL A 197 37.46 16.33 -29.09
C VAL A 197 38.77 16.20 -29.87
N ASP A 198 39.51 15.12 -29.65
CA ASP A 198 40.77 14.84 -30.35
C ASP A 198 40.56 14.66 -31.86
N LEU A 199 39.52 13.93 -32.27
CA LEU A 199 39.18 13.71 -33.68
C LEU A 199 38.80 15.03 -34.37
N ARG A 200 38.01 15.89 -33.72
CA ARG A 200 37.66 17.21 -34.24
C ARG A 200 38.90 18.10 -34.40
N SER A 201 39.83 18.06 -33.45
CA SER A 201 41.08 18.83 -33.52
C SER A 201 41.97 18.36 -34.68
N THR A 202 42.04 17.05 -34.92
CA THR A 202 42.84 16.44 -36.00
C THR A 202 42.22 16.69 -37.37
N LEU A 203 40.90 16.62 -37.50
CA LEU A 203 40.21 16.88 -38.77
C LEU A 203 40.33 18.32 -39.23
N ASN A 204 40.36 19.27 -38.31
CA ASN A 204 40.65 20.66 -38.62
C ASN A 204 42.09 20.86 -39.17
N ALA A 205 43.01 19.94 -38.88
CA ALA A 205 44.41 20.00 -39.31
C ALA A 205 44.70 19.30 -40.65
N VAL A 206 43.86 18.36 -41.13
CA VAL A 206 44.18 17.47 -42.27
C VAL A 206 43.15 17.57 -43.44
N ALA A 207 42.35 18.63 -43.51
CA ALA A 207 41.16 18.69 -44.36
C ALA A 207 41.38 18.45 -45.88
N SER A 208 40.66 17.46 -46.43
CA SER A 208 40.39 17.32 -47.88
C SER A 208 38.87 17.31 -48.15
N PRO A 209 38.36 17.97 -49.22
CA PRO A 209 36.94 18.38 -49.33
C PRO A 209 35.90 17.25 -49.45
N ARG A 210 36.29 16.04 -49.88
CA ARG A 210 35.35 14.94 -50.15
C ARG A 210 35.05 14.03 -48.95
N ASN A 211 35.96 13.93 -47.98
CA ASN A 211 35.75 13.15 -46.76
C ASN A 211 35.07 13.95 -45.65
N GLN A 212 34.89 15.26 -45.84
CA GLN A 212 34.29 16.15 -44.84
C GLN A 212 32.79 15.90 -44.64
N GLU A 213 31.99 15.66 -45.68
CA GLU A 213 30.53 15.64 -45.54
C GLU A 213 30.02 14.47 -44.68
N ASN A 214 30.40 13.24 -45.03
CA ASN A 214 29.97 12.03 -44.31
C ASN A 214 30.51 12.01 -42.87
N LEU A 215 31.72 12.51 -42.68
CA LEU A 215 32.35 12.55 -41.36
C LEU A 215 31.74 13.66 -40.51
N ARG A 216 31.43 14.82 -41.09
CA ARG A 216 30.75 15.93 -40.43
C ARG A 216 29.33 15.55 -40.01
N GLN A 217 28.56 14.88 -40.87
CA GLN A 217 27.25 14.32 -40.49
C GLN A 217 27.36 13.32 -39.33
N SER A 218 28.34 12.43 -39.37
CA SER A 218 28.56 11.46 -38.29
C SER A 218 28.95 12.14 -36.99
N LEU A 219 29.86 13.12 -37.04
CA LEU A 219 30.30 13.91 -35.88
C LEU A 219 29.21 14.81 -35.31
N GLU A 220 28.23 15.24 -36.12
CA GLU A 220 27.07 16.02 -35.66
C GLU A 220 26.03 15.15 -34.91
N ALA A 221 25.92 13.85 -35.25
CA ALA A 221 24.99 12.94 -34.56
C ALA A 221 25.53 12.39 -33.23
N MET A 222 26.85 12.35 -33.05
CA MET A 222 27.48 11.75 -31.87
C MET A 222 27.18 12.41 -30.52
N PRO A 223 27.13 13.76 -30.40
CA PRO A 223 26.72 14.42 -29.15
C PRO A 223 25.31 14.03 -28.70
N GLN A 224 24.40 13.76 -29.65
CA GLN A 224 23.03 13.35 -29.33
C GLN A 224 23.00 11.96 -28.71
N ILE A 225 23.82 11.03 -29.20
CA ILE A 225 23.94 9.67 -28.65
C ILE A 225 24.55 9.71 -27.25
N ALA A 226 25.61 10.51 -27.05
CA ALA A 226 26.23 10.68 -25.73
C ALA A 226 25.27 11.31 -24.73
N GLY A 227 24.51 12.33 -25.15
CA GLY A 227 23.45 12.94 -24.34
C GLY A 227 22.36 11.95 -23.96
N ALA A 228 21.82 11.21 -24.93
CA ALA A 228 20.80 10.18 -24.68
C ALA A 228 21.29 9.08 -23.72
N ALA A 229 22.56 8.67 -23.84
CA ALA A 229 23.18 7.72 -22.92
C ALA A 229 23.32 8.31 -21.51
N GLN A 230 23.72 9.57 -21.39
CA GLN A 230 23.80 10.25 -20.09
C GLN A 230 22.43 10.41 -19.43
N ASP A 231 21.41 10.79 -20.20
CA ASP A 231 20.02 10.87 -19.73
C ASP A 231 19.52 9.51 -19.24
N THR A 232 19.85 8.44 -19.98
CA THR A 232 19.56 7.05 -19.61
C THR A 232 20.20 6.69 -18.27
N LEU A 233 21.47 7.06 -18.03
CA LEU A 233 22.16 6.82 -16.75
C LEU A 233 21.49 7.56 -15.60
N VAL A 234 21.08 8.81 -15.81
CA VAL A 234 20.36 9.61 -14.81
C VAL A 234 19.02 8.96 -14.45
N GLN A 235 18.23 8.56 -15.45
CA GLN A 235 16.95 7.88 -15.23
C GLN A 235 17.13 6.54 -14.52
N MET A 236 18.17 5.77 -14.84
CA MET A 236 18.44 4.51 -14.16
C MET A 236 18.81 4.73 -12.69
N ASN A 237 19.63 5.75 -12.38
CA ASN A 237 19.94 6.12 -11.00
C ASN A 237 18.69 6.55 -10.21
N GLN A 238 17.80 7.36 -10.82
CA GLN A 238 16.54 7.75 -10.21
C GLN A 238 15.64 6.55 -9.94
N THR A 239 15.60 5.60 -10.87
CA THR A 239 14.83 4.38 -10.71
C THR A 239 15.36 3.53 -9.55
N LEU A 240 16.68 3.31 -9.48
CA LEU A 240 17.30 2.59 -8.36
C LEU A 240 16.99 3.25 -7.01
N ALA A 241 16.96 4.59 -6.97
CA ALA A 241 16.57 5.32 -5.77
C ALA A 241 15.09 5.07 -5.40
N ALA A 242 14.17 5.09 -6.37
CA ALA A 242 12.76 4.80 -6.14
C ALA A 242 12.53 3.36 -5.62
N PHE A 243 13.23 2.38 -6.17
CA PHE A 243 13.19 1.01 -5.65
C PHE A 243 13.70 0.92 -4.20
N LYS A 244 14.82 1.59 -3.88
CA LYS A 244 15.36 1.65 -2.51
C LYS A 244 14.38 2.31 -1.54
N GLU A 245 13.69 3.36 -1.98
CA GLU A 245 12.67 4.04 -1.17
C GLU A 245 11.49 3.10 -0.86
N VAL A 246 10.98 2.38 -1.86
CA VAL A 246 9.93 1.35 -1.67
C VAL A 246 10.40 0.25 -0.70
N ALA A 247 11.66 -0.20 -0.82
CA ALA A 247 12.22 -1.21 0.07
C ALA A 247 12.28 -0.74 1.53
N ASN A 248 12.77 0.49 1.75
CA ASN A 248 12.85 1.10 3.08
C ASN A 248 11.46 1.30 3.69
N GLU A 249 10.52 1.82 2.90
CA GLU A 249 9.14 2.07 3.36
C GLU A 249 8.43 0.76 3.74
N ALA A 250 8.64 -0.30 2.95
CA ALA A 250 8.14 -1.62 3.28
C ALA A 250 8.74 -2.15 4.61
N GLN A 251 10.02 -1.88 4.88
CA GLN A 251 10.65 -2.23 6.15
C GLN A 251 10.07 -1.45 7.33
N THR A 252 9.79 -0.15 7.15
CA THR A 252 9.13 0.67 8.19
C THR A 252 7.74 0.13 8.51
N ILE A 253 6.94 -0.24 7.50
CA ILE A 253 5.61 -0.84 7.73
C ILE A 253 5.72 -2.13 8.54
N LEU A 254 6.75 -2.95 8.32
CA LEU A 254 6.95 -4.17 9.12
C LEU A 254 7.17 -3.89 10.60
N VAL A 255 7.93 -2.84 10.91
CA VAL A 255 8.14 -2.40 12.28
C VAL A 255 6.82 -1.94 12.88
N ASN A 256 6.09 -1.06 12.18
CA ASN A 256 4.80 -0.55 12.66
C ASN A 256 3.74 -1.65 12.85
N VAL A 257 3.70 -2.64 11.95
CA VAL A 257 2.77 -3.77 12.05
C VAL A 257 3.11 -4.66 13.24
N ALA A 258 4.40 -4.86 13.53
CA ALA A 258 4.83 -5.58 14.72
C ALA A 258 4.48 -4.80 16.00
N GLU A 259 4.72 -3.49 16.02
CA GLU A 259 4.36 -2.60 17.14
C GLU A 259 2.84 -2.56 17.37
N LEU A 260 2.04 -2.54 16.31
CA LEU A 260 0.59 -2.63 16.41
C LEU A 260 0.14 -3.96 17.02
N ALA A 261 0.74 -5.07 16.59
CA ALA A 261 0.44 -6.39 17.14
C ALA A 261 0.77 -6.48 18.64
N GLU A 262 1.86 -5.86 19.09
CA GLU A 262 2.22 -5.77 20.51
C GLU A 262 1.30 -4.80 21.28
N ALA A 263 0.98 -3.63 20.72
CA ALA A 263 0.09 -2.66 21.35
C ALA A 263 -1.31 -3.24 21.62
N MET A 264 -1.84 -4.07 20.72
CA MET A 264 -3.13 -4.75 20.94
C MET A 264 -3.08 -5.85 22.02
N ARG A 265 -1.90 -6.31 22.41
CA ARG A 265 -1.71 -7.23 23.54
C ARG A 265 -1.57 -6.48 24.86
N GLY A 266 -1.21 -5.19 24.81
CA GLY A 266 -1.13 -4.31 25.95
C GLY A 266 -2.49 -3.82 26.44
N GLU A 267 -2.55 -3.33 27.66
CA GLU A 267 -3.77 -2.75 28.25
C GLU A 267 -3.96 -1.27 27.85
N GLU A 268 -3.01 -0.68 27.12
CA GLU A 268 -2.98 0.74 26.77
C GLU A 268 -3.66 1.02 25.41
N GLY A 269 -4.98 1.17 25.42
CA GLY A 269 -5.76 1.43 24.20
C GLY A 269 -5.39 2.72 23.44
N GLN A 270 -4.71 3.68 24.07
CA GLN A 270 -4.20 4.88 23.39
C GLN A 270 -3.02 4.58 22.47
N GLU A 271 -2.15 3.62 22.83
CA GLU A 271 -1.02 3.22 21.99
C GLU A 271 -1.49 2.53 20.71
N VAL A 272 -2.56 1.72 20.80
CA VAL A 272 -3.17 1.05 19.64
C VAL A 272 -3.62 2.04 18.58
N LEU A 273 -4.32 3.11 18.99
CA LEU A 273 -4.83 4.12 18.04
C LEU A 273 -3.69 4.87 17.33
N GLN A 274 -2.60 5.16 18.06
CA GLN A 274 -1.42 5.80 17.48
C GLN A 274 -0.72 4.86 16.48
N SER A 275 -0.48 3.61 16.86
CA SER A 275 0.14 2.59 15.99
C SER A 275 -0.67 2.33 14.71
N ILE A 276 -2.01 2.35 14.80
CA ILE A 276 -2.89 2.26 13.62
C ILE A 276 -2.68 3.47 12.71
N ALA A 277 -2.67 4.69 13.26
CA ALA A 277 -2.50 5.91 12.49
C ALA A 277 -1.15 5.96 11.77
N ASP A 278 -0.08 5.55 12.45
CA ASP A 278 1.27 5.50 11.89
C ASP A 278 1.39 4.43 10.80
N THR A 279 0.83 3.24 11.03
CA THR A 279 0.75 2.17 10.02
C THR A 279 0.01 2.64 8.77
N LEU A 280 -1.16 3.28 8.93
CA LEU A 280 -1.97 3.74 7.81
C LEU A 280 -1.24 4.81 6.99
N THR A 281 -0.56 5.75 7.65
CA THR A 281 0.21 6.81 7.00
C THR A 281 1.34 6.22 6.15
N ASN A 282 2.07 5.23 6.69
CA ASN A 282 3.16 4.58 5.98
C ASN A 282 2.65 3.71 4.82
N VAL A 283 1.52 3.01 4.99
CA VAL A 283 0.86 2.26 3.89
C VAL A 283 0.43 3.19 2.76
N GLN A 284 -0.10 4.38 3.07
CA GLN A 284 -0.45 5.38 2.06
C GLN A 284 0.78 5.87 1.29
N ARG A 285 1.89 6.13 1.99
CA ARG A 285 3.16 6.53 1.37
C ARG A 285 3.72 5.43 0.47
N LEU A 286 3.76 4.19 0.96
CA LEU A 286 4.17 3.03 0.17
C LEU A 286 3.29 2.88 -1.08
N SER A 287 1.97 3.01 -0.94
CA SER A 287 1.04 2.90 -2.07
C SER A 287 1.30 3.97 -3.12
N ALA A 288 1.55 5.22 -2.71
CA ALA A 288 1.91 6.29 -3.62
C ALA A 288 3.25 6.03 -4.32
N ASN A 289 4.24 5.49 -3.61
CA ASN A 289 5.55 5.14 -4.17
C ASN A 289 5.43 3.97 -5.16
N LEU A 290 4.64 2.95 -4.83
CA LEU A 290 4.33 1.82 -5.71
C LEU A 290 3.56 2.26 -6.96
N ALA A 291 2.64 3.21 -6.86
CA ALA A 291 1.94 3.76 -8.02
C ALA A 291 2.94 4.42 -8.99
N ARG A 292 3.80 5.32 -8.49
CA ARG A 292 4.85 5.96 -9.31
C ARG A 292 5.82 4.95 -9.92
N MET A 293 6.19 3.92 -9.16
CA MET A 293 7.04 2.84 -9.64
C MET A 293 6.34 2.01 -10.72
N SER A 294 5.05 1.70 -10.53
CA SER A 294 4.23 0.99 -11.52
C SER A 294 4.13 1.77 -12.82
N ASP A 295 3.87 3.07 -12.75
CA ASP A 295 3.84 3.96 -13.91
C ASP A 295 5.21 3.95 -14.65
N SER A 296 6.30 3.94 -13.88
CA SER A 296 7.66 3.88 -14.45
C SER A 296 7.96 2.56 -15.17
N ILE A 297 7.45 1.45 -14.64
CA ILE A 297 7.62 0.11 -15.22
C ILE A 297 6.73 -0.07 -16.47
N ASP A 298 5.48 0.39 -16.42
CA ASP A 298 4.51 0.25 -17.51
C ASP A 298 4.81 1.20 -18.68
N SER A 299 5.49 2.33 -18.41
CA SER A 299 5.91 3.25 -19.45
C SER A 299 6.86 2.57 -20.45
N LYS A 300 6.46 2.51 -21.72
CA LYS A 300 7.28 1.94 -22.81
C LYS A 300 8.49 2.81 -23.19
N GLU A 301 8.54 4.02 -22.66
CA GLU A 301 9.52 5.05 -22.98
C GLU A 301 10.60 5.18 -21.90
N GLY A 302 10.36 4.63 -20.70
CA GLY A 302 11.31 4.66 -19.59
C GLY A 302 12.39 3.59 -19.70
N THR A 303 13.54 3.83 -19.08
CA THR A 303 14.66 2.89 -19.04
C THR A 303 14.27 1.51 -18.49
N VAL A 304 13.45 1.46 -17.43
CA VAL A 304 12.95 0.18 -16.88
C VAL A 304 11.99 -0.52 -17.83
N GLY A 305 11.04 0.21 -18.42
CA GLY A 305 10.12 -0.36 -19.39
C GLY A 305 10.85 -0.94 -20.60
N LEU A 306 11.88 -0.24 -21.10
CA LEU A 306 12.74 -0.71 -22.18
C LEU A 306 13.55 -1.95 -21.80
N LEU A 307 14.12 -2.00 -20.58
CA LEU A 307 14.91 -3.14 -20.10
C LEU A 307 14.06 -4.39 -19.78
N ILE A 308 12.87 -4.21 -19.21
CA ILE A 308 12.00 -5.32 -18.82
C ILE A 308 11.29 -5.92 -20.04
N HIS A 309 10.86 -5.08 -20.99
CA HIS A 309 10.04 -5.52 -22.11
C HIS A 309 10.84 -5.90 -23.36
N ASP A 310 12.10 -5.50 -23.50
CA ASP A 310 12.90 -5.76 -24.71
C ASP A 310 14.25 -6.42 -24.40
N ARG A 311 14.26 -7.76 -24.34
CA ARG A 311 15.50 -8.56 -24.20
C ARG A 311 16.47 -8.38 -25.37
N GLU A 312 15.98 -8.14 -26.59
CA GLU A 312 16.85 -7.87 -27.73
C GLU A 312 17.58 -6.53 -27.58
N LEU A 313 17.01 -5.56 -26.87
CA LEU A 313 17.68 -4.29 -26.60
C LEU A 313 18.91 -4.49 -25.72
N TYR A 314 18.84 -5.30 -24.66
CA TYR A 314 20.01 -5.62 -23.82
C TYR A 314 21.13 -6.26 -24.65
N ASP A 315 20.80 -7.26 -25.46
CA ASP A 315 21.77 -7.93 -26.33
C ASP A 315 22.36 -6.99 -27.39
N ARG A 316 21.52 -6.11 -27.95
CA ARG A 316 21.97 -5.06 -28.89
C ARG A 316 22.88 -4.05 -28.20
N VAL A 317 22.57 -3.58 -26.99
CA VAL A 317 23.40 -2.65 -26.23
C VAL A 317 24.75 -3.28 -25.91
N ASN A 318 24.78 -4.52 -25.41
CA ASN A 318 26.03 -5.20 -25.07
C ASN A 318 26.90 -5.45 -26.32
N ARG A 319 26.29 -5.88 -27.43
CA ARG A 319 27.00 -6.05 -28.70
C ARG A 319 27.51 -4.72 -29.26
N THR A 320 26.71 -3.66 -29.19
CA THR A 320 27.11 -2.32 -29.61
C THR A 320 28.27 -1.82 -28.75
N LEU A 321 28.24 -2.01 -27.44
CA LEU A 321 29.32 -1.64 -26.53
C LEU A 321 30.62 -2.39 -26.87
N GLN A 322 30.55 -3.70 -27.15
CA GLN A 322 31.74 -4.47 -27.56
C GLN A 322 32.30 -4.02 -28.92
N GLU A 323 31.44 -3.80 -29.91
CA GLU A 323 31.87 -3.30 -31.22
C GLU A 323 32.41 -1.87 -31.14
N PHE A 324 31.82 -1.05 -30.26
CA PHE A 324 32.26 0.30 -29.97
C PHE A 324 33.61 0.34 -29.25
N GLU A 325 33.84 -0.54 -28.27
CA GLU A 325 35.13 -0.68 -27.59
C GLU A 325 36.24 -1.06 -28.58
N LYS A 326 35.98 -2.05 -29.45
CA LYS A 326 36.90 -2.44 -30.53
C LYS A 326 37.16 -1.30 -31.51
N ALA A 327 36.16 -0.49 -31.83
CA ALA A 327 36.30 0.65 -32.72
C ALA A 327 37.16 1.75 -32.08
N THR A 328 36.88 2.08 -30.82
CA THR A 328 37.59 3.12 -30.05
C THR A 328 39.06 2.74 -29.84
N GLN A 329 39.37 1.47 -29.61
CA GLN A 329 40.76 0.98 -29.54
C GLN A 329 41.57 1.19 -30.83
N LYS A 330 40.92 1.29 -31.99
CA LYS A 330 41.60 1.50 -33.28
C LYS A 330 41.82 2.98 -33.62
N ILE A 331 41.05 3.88 -33.01
CA ILE A 331 41.13 5.32 -33.29
C ILE A 331 42.53 5.89 -32.99
N PRO A 332 43.20 5.59 -31.86
CA PRO A 332 44.55 6.08 -31.58
C PRO A 332 45.57 5.66 -32.64
N ALA A 333 45.48 4.44 -33.16
CA ALA A 333 46.37 3.94 -34.21
C ALA A 333 46.15 4.67 -35.54
N ILE A 334 44.88 4.89 -35.91
CA ILE A 334 44.53 5.66 -37.12
C ILE A 334 44.99 7.11 -36.98
N LEU A 335 44.81 7.74 -35.82
CA LEU A 335 45.29 9.09 -35.54
C LEU A 335 46.82 9.17 -35.59
N ALA A 336 47.53 8.16 -35.10
CA ALA A 336 48.98 8.08 -35.21
C ALA A 336 49.44 7.99 -36.67
N ASP A 337 48.79 7.15 -37.49
CA ASP A 337 49.10 7.03 -38.92
C ASP A 337 48.82 8.33 -39.68
N VAL A 338 47.70 8.99 -39.38
CA VAL A 338 47.37 10.31 -39.94
C VAL A 338 48.40 11.35 -39.52
N ARG A 339 48.85 11.35 -38.26
CA ARG A 339 49.90 12.24 -37.78
C ARG A 339 51.22 12.00 -38.48
N ILE A 340 51.59 10.75 -38.75
CA ILE A 340 52.80 10.37 -39.50
C ILE A 340 52.71 10.85 -40.95
N ILE A 341 51.55 10.70 -41.61
CA ILE A 341 51.33 11.18 -42.98
C ILE A 341 51.39 12.71 -43.02
N THR A 342 50.80 13.38 -42.03
CA THR A 342 50.80 14.84 -41.92
C THR A 342 52.21 15.37 -41.66
N ASP A 343 52.98 14.73 -40.78
CA ASP A 343 54.39 15.06 -40.52
C ASP A 343 55.25 14.87 -41.78
N LYS A 344 55.05 13.78 -42.52
CA LYS A 344 55.73 13.55 -43.81
C LYS A 344 55.34 14.57 -44.87
N LEU A 345 54.06 14.95 -44.96
CA LEU A 345 53.58 15.95 -45.91
C LEU A 345 54.08 17.36 -45.57
N ALA A 346 54.16 17.69 -44.28
CA ALA A 346 54.72 18.95 -43.80
C ALA A 346 56.24 19.03 -43.99
N ARG A 347 56.93 17.89 -43.93
CA ARG A 347 58.40 17.79 -44.01
C ARG A 347 58.93 17.64 -45.43
N ASP A 348 58.18 17.05 -46.35
CA ASP A 348 58.57 16.93 -47.76
C ASP A 348 57.34 17.00 -48.71
N PRO A 349 56.85 18.21 -49.05
CA PRO A 349 55.65 18.39 -49.88
C PRO A 349 55.82 17.92 -51.34
N GLY A 350 57.05 17.62 -51.79
CA GLY A 350 57.35 17.28 -53.18
C GLY A 350 57.03 15.83 -53.58
N GLN A 351 56.95 14.89 -52.63
CA GLN A 351 56.80 13.46 -52.94
C GLN A 351 55.36 12.95 -53.02
N VAL A 352 54.38 13.74 -52.55
CA VAL A 352 52.96 13.34 -52.52
C VAL A 352 52.18 13.87 -53.75
N GLY A 353 52.89 14.41 -54.74
CA GLY A 353 52.33 14.75 -56.04
C GLY A 353 52.14 13.52 -56.91
N VAL A 354 51.04 13.49 -57.67
CA VAL A 354 50.55 12.46 -58.62
C VAL A 354 51.58 11.93 -59.64
N ARG A 355 52.84 12.40 -59.61
CA ARG A 355 53.96 11.96 -60.45
C ARG A 355 54.48 10.56 -60.14
N SER A 356 54.35 10.05 -58.90
CA SER A 356 54.82 8.69 -58.56
C SER A 356 53.97 7.57 -59.18
N LEU A 357 52.74 7.87 -59.60
CA LEU A 357 51.87 6.92 -60.33
C LEU A 357 52.20 6.83 -61.84
N LEU A 358 53.13 7.65 -62.35
CA LEU A 358 53.51 7.67 -63.77
C LEU A 358 54.91 7.12 -64.05
N ASP A 359 55.74 6.89 -63.03
CA ASP A 359 57.07 6.30 -63.24
C ASP A 359 57.00 4.77 -63.25
N ARG A 360 56.80 4.21 -64.46
CA ARG A 360 57.07 2.80 -64.77
C ARG A 360 58.58 2.56 -64.76
N ARG A 361 59.15 2.20 -63.61
CA ARG A 361 60.42 1.45 -63.55
C ARG A 361 60.20 0.06 -62.95
N PRO A 362 60.57 -1.02 -63.65
CA PRO A 362 60.42 -2.37 -63.13
C PRO A 362 61.48 -2.67 -62.04
N PRO A 363 61.12 -3.40 -60.98
CA PRO A 363 62.09 -3.81 -59.96
C PRO A 363 62.87 -5.04 -60.44
N GLY A 364 64.19 -4.91 -60.57
CA GLY A 364 65.07 -6.06 -60.69
C GLY A 364 66.51 -5.72 -61.08
N SER A 365 67.46 -5.86 -60.13
CA SER A 365 68.75 -6.55 -60.33
C SER A 365 69.69 -6.37 -59.13
N GLY A 366 69.91 -7.44 -58.37
CA GLY A 366 71.01 -7.64 -57.43
C GLY A 366 71.16 -9.15 -57.21
N GLN A 367 72.36 -9.70 -57.48
CA GLN A 367 72.60 -11.06 -57.97
C GLN A 367 72.69 -12.19 -56.91
N LYS A 368 72.68 -13.43 -57.44
CA LYS A 368 72.54 -14.80 -56.87
C LYS A 368 73.72 -15.33 -56.04
N PHE A 369 73.46 -16.36 -55.21
CA PHE A 369 74.21 -17.63 -55.15
C PHE A 369 73.28 -18.82 -54.80
N PRO A 370 73.42 -20.01 -55.43
CA PRO A 370 72.71 -21.25 -55.04
C PRO A 370 73.66 -22.40 -54.67
N ILE A 371 73.29 -23.33 -53.76
CA ILE A 371 73.67 -24.77 -53.80
C ILE A 371 72.53 -25.63 -53.17
N TYR A 372 72.23 -26.75 -53.85
CA TYR A 372 71.33 -27.89 -53.55
C TYR A 372 71.68 -28.64 -52.22
N GLN A 373 71.00 -29.65 -51.63
CA GLN A 373 70.06 -30.70 -52.06
C GLN A 373 69.46 -31.43 -50.82
N ASN A 374 68.14 -31.67 -50.82
CA ASN A 374 67.40 -32.91 -50.48
C ASN A 374 67.70 -33.75 -49.21
N SER A 375 66.69 -33.95 -48.35
CA SER A 375 66.25 -35.25 -47.74
C SER A 375 65.10 -34.98 -46.74
N ALA A 376 63.87 -35.38 -47.07
CA ALA A 376 63.22 -36.60 -46.57
C ALA A 376 62.93 -36.59 -45.05
N ALA A 377 61.64 -36.51 -44.69
CA ALA A 377 61.11 -36.85 -43.37
C ALA A 377 61.39 -38.34 -43.03
N PRO A 378 61.36 -38.72 -41.75
CA PRO A 378 60.16 -39.45 -41.30
C PRO A 378 59.73 -39.26 -39.82
N GLU A 379 58.41 -39.40 -39.64
CA GLU A 379 57.67 -40.18 -38.61
C GLU A 379 57.80 -39.99 -37.08
N TYR A 380 56.65 -39.61 -36.48
CA TYR A 380 55.96 -40.10 -35.25
C TYR A 380 56.65 -40.05 -33.85
N PRO A 381 55.92 -40.14 -32.69
CA PRO A 381 54.50 -40.47 -32.53
C PRO A 381 53.63 -39.58 -31.61
N SER A 382 52.33 -39.83 -31.79
CA SER A 382 51.20 -39.59 -30.90
C SER A 382 51.40 -40.08 -29.47
N ASN A 383 50.98 -39.30 -28.48
CA ASN A 383 50.63 -39.78 -27.15
C ASN A 383 49.23 -39.30 -26.76
N THR A 384 48.27 -40.18 -26.96
CA THR A 384 47.02 -40.26 -26.23
C THR A 384 47.25 -40.85 -24.84
N GLU A 385 46.36 -40.48 -23.92
CA GLU A 385 46.05 -41.08 -22.61
C GLU A 385 46.68 -40.50 -21.35
N ARG A 386 45.78 -39.92 -20.54
CA ARG A 386 45.47 -40.19 -19.11
C ARG A 386 45.45 -38.89 -18.30
N GLN A 387 44.54 -38.67 -17.36
CA GLN A 387 43.29 -39.27 -16.91
C GLN A 387 42.75 -38.26 -15.88
N MET A 388 41.43 -38.11 -15.82
CA MET A 388 40.63 -37.88 -14.61
C MET A 388 41.16 -36.92 -13.52
N ARG A 389 40.44 -35.82 -13.33
CA ARG A 389 39.71 -35.56 -12.09
C ARG A 389 38.58 -34.58 -12.29
#